data_AF-K0KPC1-F1
#
_entry.id   AF-K0KPC1-F1
#
_cell.length_a   1.000
_cell.length_b   1.000
_cell.length_c   1.000
_cell.angle_alpha   90.00
_cell.angle_beta   90.00
_cell.angle_gamma   90.00
#
_symmetry.space_group_name_H-M   'P 1'
#
loop_
_entity.id
_entity.type
_entity.pdbx_description
1 polymer ?
#
loop_
_entity_poly.entity_id
_entity_poly.type
_entity_poly.pdbx_seq_one_letter_code
_entity_poly.pdbx_strand_id
1 'polypeptide(L)'
;MFIQELGQFIDLQNKSQILLLLSIFPIISILVTSYLKFFHDSKKPLPAHKAKNKQRKPGHWKPEDYKFPIPPPYPNFDLKKTDPIPYRAFKHKFNITMGIKNTHPHDWLEIDNQWYKYHDLKVKRVAEKGEKNMKTLPQSQDAAFELLDEFREYLPERYPSMFKKIPLGIENLQTGEIFDYKSPNWDKDPMYVTAHLIQDDVAIMTEEEDGQYRFTSGSIQLAGSWRFRDKFNTTLSEIHYNANVPKYESNLKKSMEKFFFNMTPEQLVVRYNYSFQMDDNLDWAVSTLGDEENHTYRFTGSLKAQTIDGIMYRSERQSLRRLPKSGAIVFTIRTYFLPLTQICQEPFVPKRLLNSINNWDPDSQVYKGLIKWKDIVLPYLEEKAKEQEDQGYTVEKEKLNFPF
;
A
#
# COMPACT_ATOMS: atom_id res chain seq x y z
N MET A 1 84.04 4.18 -30.57
CA MET A 1 84.09 5.52 -29.95
C MET A 1 83.09 6.39 -30.69
N PHE A 2 81.88 6.71 -30.26
CA PHE A 2 81.30 6.91 -28.93
C PHE A 2 79.80 6.54 -29.01
N ILE A 3 79.40 5.33 -28.61
CA ILE A 3 78.04 5.02 -28.12
C ILE A 3 78.23 4.00 -26.99
N GLN A 4 78.89 4.44 -25.92
CA GLN A 4 79.12 3.64 -24.72
C GLN A 4 79.10 4.52 -23.46
N GLU A 5 78.33 5.61 -23.49
CA GLU A 5 78.19 6.58 -22.37
C GLU A 5 76.73 6.91 -21.98
N LEU A 6 75.73 6.15 -22.44
CA LEU A 6 74.32 6.37 -22.05
C LEU A 6 73.71 5.24 -21.19
N GLY A 7 74.54 4.37 -20.61
CA GLY A 7 74.08 3.12 -19.98
C GLY A 7 74.32 2.95 -18.48
N GLN A 8 74.84 3.95 -17.76
CA GLN A 8 75.26 3.76 -16.36
C GLN A 8 74.79 4.84 -15.36
N PHE A 9 73.68 5.52 -15.64
CA PHE A 9 73.09 6.49 -14.70
C PHE A 9 71.58 6.32 -14.51
N ILE A 10 71.06 5.09 -14.59
CA ILE A 10 69.76 4.74 -14.01
C ILE A 10 70.01 3.97 -12.72
N ASP A 11 70.25 4.81 -11.72
CA ASP A 11 70.41 4.65 -10.30
C ASP A 11 69.78 3.38 -9.65
N LEU A 12 70.62 2.62 -8.94
CA LEU A 12 70.23 1.52 -8.06
C LEU A 12 69.33 1.99 -6.90
N GLN A 13 69.34 3.29 -6.54
CA GLN A 13 68.39 3.84 -5.57
C GLN A 13 66.95 3.88 -6.10
N ASN A 14 66.75 4.06 -7.41
CA ASN A 14 65.40 4.05 -7.98
C ASN A 14 64.83 2.64 -8.07
N LYS A 15 65.64 1.61 -8.31
CA LYS A 15 65.14 0.22 -8.36
C LYS A 15 64.64 -0.27 -7.00
N SER A 16 65.34 0.05 -5.91
CA SER A 16 64.89 -0.35 -4.57
C SER A 16 63.63 0.42 -4.15
N GLN A 17 63.53 1.71 -4.47
CA GLN A 17 62.32 2.50 -4.21
C GLN A 17 61.13 2.08 -5.08
N ILE A 18 61.36 1.72 -6.35
CA ILE A 18 60.33 1.18 -7.24
C ILE A 18 59.87 -0.20 -6.78
N LEU A 19 60.76 -1.08 -6.33
CA LEU A 19 60.40 -2.38 -5.71
C LEU A 19 59.68 -2.21 -4.36
N LEU A 20 60.04 -1.20 -3.57
CA LEU A 20 59.33 -0.86 -2.33
C LEU A 20 57.92 -0.32 -2.63
N LEU A 21 57.79 0.59 -3.60
CA LEU A 21 56.49 1.12 -4.04
C LEU A 21 55.61 0.02 -4.65
N LEU A 22 56.17 -0.90 -5.45
CA LEU A 22 55.45 -2.04 -6.02
C LEU A 22 55.06 -3.10 -4.98
N SER A 23 55.77 -3.20 -3.85
CA SER A 23 55.39 -4.11 -2.75
C SER A 23 54.37 -3.47 -1.79
N ILE A 24 54.36 -2.14 -1.66
CA ILE A 24 53.39 -1.40 -0.84
C ILE A 24 52.05 -1.20 -1.57
N PHE A 25 52.03 -1.05 -2.90
CA PHE A 25 50.81 -0.87 -3.70
C PHE A 25 49.75 -1.96 -3.51
N PRO A 26 50.08 -3.27 -3.56
CA PRO A 26 49.08 -4.32 -3.30
C PRO A 26 48.61 -4.32 -1.84
N ILE A 27 49.47 -3.95 -0.88
CA ILE A 27 49.10 -3.88 0.54
C ILE A 27 48.14 -2.71 0.80
N ILE A 28 48.40 -1.54 0.22
CA ILE A 28 47.47 -0.38 0.28
C ILE A 28 46.18 -0.71 -0.47
N SER A 29 46.24 -1.37 -1.64
CA SER A 29 45.05 -1.80 -2.37
C SER A 29 44.22 -2.80 -1.57
N ILE A 30 44.84 -3.74 -0.85
CA ILE A 30 44.17 -4.71 0.03
C ILE A 30 43.58 -4.00 1.27
N LEU A 31 44.29 -3.07 1.88
CA LEU A 31 43.80 -2.28 3.01
C LEU A 31 42.67 -1.35 2.60
N VAL A 32 42.74 -0.71 1.43
CA VAL A 32 41.67 0.14 0.88
C VAL A 32 40.48 -0.71 0.45
N THR A 33 40.66 -1.87 -0.19
CA THR A 33 39.53 -2.77 -0.50
C THR A 33 38.96 -3.45 0.75
N SER A 34 39.75 -3.70 1.79
CA SER A 34 39.29 -4.23 3.07
C SER A 34 38.57 -3.14 3.88
N TYR A 35 39.06 -1.90 3.88
CA TYR A 35 38.43 -0.73 4.48
C TYR A 35 37.14 -0.36 3.74
N LEU A 36 37.14 -0.38 2.40
CA LEU A 36 35.93 -0.21 1.58
C LEU A 36 34.97 -1.38 1.77
N LYS A 37 35.41 -2.63 1.93
CA LYS A 37 34.54 -3.75 2.33
C LYS A 37 33.97 -3.58 3.74
N PHE A 38 34.74 -3.00 4.67
CA PHE A 38 34.29 -2.75 6.04
C PHE A 38 33.25 -1.62 6.11
N PHE A 39 33.33 -0.64 5.20
CA PHE A 39 32.32 0.42 5.04
C PHE A 39 31.22 0.09 4.01
N HIS A 40 31.31 -1.05 3.33
CA HIS A 40 30.31 -1.55 2.40
C HIS A 40 29.78 -2.93 2.81
N ASP A 41 29.91 -3.27 4.09
CA ASP A 41 29.11 -4.32 4.70
C ASP A 41 27.78 -3.68 5.14
N SER A 42 27.01 -3.20 4.16
CA SER A 42 25.56 -3.09 4.34
C SER A 42 25.12 -4.50 4.65
N LYS A 43 24.88 -4.80 5.94
CA LYS A 43 24.42 -6.12 6.37
C LYS A 43 23.29 -6.50 5.43
N LYS A 44 23.52 -7.50 4.56
CA LYS A 44 22.47 -7.94 3.65
C LYS A 44 21.27 -8.29 4.52
N PRO A 45 20.12 -7.65 4.31
CA PRO A 45 18.95 -7.88 5.13
C PRO A 45 18.63 -9.37 5.11
N LEU A 46 18.37 -9.94 6.29
CA LEU A 46 18.07 -11.36 6.38
C LEU A 46 16.79 -11.60 5.57
N PRO A 47 16.77 -12.55 4.62
CA PRO A 47 15.55 -12.90 3.91
C PRO A 47 14.41 -13.11 4.90
N ALA A 48 13.21 -12.60 4.62
CA ALA A 48 12.04 -12.65 5.52
C ALA A 48 11.78 -14.03 6.17
N HIS A 49 12.14 -15.13 5.49
CA HIS A 49 12.03 -16.48 6.03
C HIS A 49 13.05 -16.82 7.15
N LYS A 50 14.18 -16.12 7.19
CA LYS A 50 15.25 -16.21 8.20
C LYS A 50 15.07 -15.18 9.32
N ALA A 51 14.55 -14.00 9.02
CA ALA A 51 14.21 -12.93 9.98
C ALA A 51 12.85 -13.17 10.67
N LYS A 52 12.53 -14.42 11.04
CA LYS A 52 11.35 -14.66 11.87
C LYS A 52 11.66 -13.99 13.21
N ASN A 53 10.90 -12.95 13.58
CA ASN A 53 10.97 -12.16 14.83
C ASN A 53 10.83 -13.00 16.13
N LYS A 54 11.27 -14.27 16.14
CA LYS A 54 11.13 -15.30 17.18
C LYS A 54 11.65 -14.86 18.53
N GLN A 55 12.67 -14.00 18.57
CA GLN A 55 13.29 -13.51 19.81
C GLN A 55 12.93 -12.05 20.11
N ARG A 56 12.08 -11.42 19.29
CA ARG A 56 11.71 -10.01 19.47
C ARG A 56 10.68 -9.90 20.59
N LYS A 57 10.90 -8.97 21.52
CA LYS A 57 9.91 -8.65 22.57
C LYS A 57 8.78 -7.81 21.96
N PRO A 58 7.49 -8.14 22.22
CA PRO A 58 6.38 -7.29 21.81
C PRO A 58 6.52 -5.84 22.29
N GLY A 59 6.05 -4.89 21.47
CA GLY A 59 6.16 -3.45 21.71
C GLY A 59 7.58 -2.88 21.60
N HIS A 60 8.57 -3.73 21.29
CA HIS A 60 9.96 -3.32 21.16
C HIS A 60 10.45 -3.64 19.75
N TRP A 61 10.79 -2.59 19.01
CA TRP A 61 11.42 -2.69 17.71
C TRP A 61 12.86 -2.18 17.79
N LYS A 62 13.80 -2.96 17.26
CA LYS A 62 15.18 -2.50 17.09
C LYS A 62 15.28 -1.95 15.66
N PRO A 63 15.60 -0.66 15.47
CA PRO A 63 15.80 -0.11 14.14
C PRO A 63 16.74 -0.97 13.29
N GLU A 64 16.31 -1.28 12.08
CA GLU A 64 17.05 -2.07 11.11
C GLU A 64 17.67 -1.15 10.05
N ASP A 65 18.91 -1.44 9.65
CA ASP A 65 19.56 -0.77 8.51
C ASP A 65 19.08 -1.41 7.20
N TYR A 66 17.81 -1.21 6.91
CA TYR A 66 17.15 -1.65 5.69
C TYR A 66 16.64 -0.43 4.92
N LYS A 67 16.84 -0.45 3.60
CA LYS A 67 16.28 0.53 2.67
C LYS A 67 15.33 -0.18 1.73
N PHE A 68 14.12 0.36 1.58
CA PHE A 68 13.19 -0.17 0.60
C PHE A 68 13.78 -0.02 -0.82
N PRO A 69 13.61 -1.00 -1.71
CA PRO A 69 14.13 -0.91 -3.07
C PRO A 69 13.56 0.30 -3.80
N ILE A 70 14.46 1.11 -4.36
CA ILE A 70 14.09 2.22 -5.23
C ILE A 70 13.56 1.62 -6.55
N PRO A 71 12.33 1.92 -6.97
CA PRO A 71 11.76 1.35 -8.18
C PRO A 71 12.29 2.07 -9.43
N PRO A 72 12.32 1.40 -10.60
CA PRO A 72 12.46 2.10 -11.87
C PRO A 72 11.18 2.91 -12.16
N PRO A 73 11.25 3.89 -13.09
CA PRO A 73 10.08 4.61 -13.57
C PRO A 73 8.97 3.66 -14.01
N TYR A 74 7.71 4.05 -13.74
CA TYR A 74 6.55 3.26 -14.14
C TYR A 74 6.51 3.16 -15.69
N PRO A 75 6.49 1.93 -16.25
CA PRO A 75 6.58 1.75 -17.69
C PRO A 75 5.48 2.50 -18.45
N ASN A 76 5.88 3.35 -19.39
CA ASN A 76 4.96 4.12 -20.25
C ASN A 76 3.91 4.95 -19.48
N PHE A 77 4.26 5.43 -18.29
CA PHE A 77 3.34 6.22 -17.48
C PHE A 77 3.01 7.57 -18.13
N ASP A 78 1.71 7.86 -18.24
CA ASP A 78 1.16 9.14 -18.67
C ASP A 78 -0.06 9.41 -17.79
N LEU A 79 0.01 10.46 -16.98
CA LEU A 79 -1.05 10.83 -16.03
C LEU A 79 -2.41 11.03 -16.70
N LYS A 80 -2.50 11.25 -18.01
CA LYS A 80 -3.78 11.41 -18.71
C LYS A 80 -4.27 10.12 -19.37
N LYS A 81 -3.42 9.10 -19.50
CA LYS A 81 -3.70 7.90 -20.31
C LYS A 81 -3.50 6.57 -19.60
N THR A 82 -2.78 6.54 -18.48
CA THR A 82 -2.59 5.31 -17.70
C THR A 82 -3.90 4.94 -17.02
N ASP A 83 -4.57 3.89 -17.48
CA ASP A 83 -5.86 3.47 -16.94
C ASP A 83 -5.74 2.87 -15.53
N PRO A 84 -6.79 3.03 -14.70
CA PRO A 84 -6.86 2.37 -13.40
C PRO A 84 -6.94 0.84 -13.54
N ILE A 85 -6.50 0.12 -12.50
CA ILE A 85 -6.50 -1.35 -12.46
C ILE A 85 -7.50 -1.83 -11.38
N PRO A 86 -8.82 -1.79 -11.61
CA PRO A 86 -9.79 -2.24 -10.62
C PRO A 86 -9.63 -3.74 -10.32
N TYR A 87 -9.28 -4.14 -9.11
CA TYR A 87 -9.01 -5.55 -8.82
C TYR A 87 -10.29 -6.39 -8.74
N ARG A 88 -10.26 -7.62 -9.26
CA ARG A 88 -11.39 -8.56 -9.26
C ARG A 88 -11.28 -9.44 -8.02
N ALA A 89 -11.55 -8.85 -6.85
CA ALA A 89 -11.36 -9.48 -5.54
C ALA A 89 -12.41 -10.57 -5.19
N PHE A 90 -12.95 -11.26 -6.20
CA PHE A 90 -13.97 -12.31 -6.09
C PHE A 90 -13.57 -13.53 -6.90
N LYS A 91 -13.99 -14.70 -6.43
CA LYS A 91 -13.67 -16.01 -7.02
C LYS A 91 -14.93 -16.85 -7.04
N HIS A 92 -14.98 -17.84 -7.93
CA HIS A 92 -16.10 -18.80 -7.97
C HIS A 92 -16.36 -19.49 -6.63
N LYS A 93 -15.30 -19.74 -5.84
CA LYS A 93 -15.39 -20.22 -4.46
C LYS A 93 -15.08 -19.10 -3.48
N PHE A 94 -15.97 -18.91 -2.50
CA PHE A 94 -15.79 -17.93 -1.44
C PHE A 94 -15.21 -18.58 -0.18
N ASN A 95 -14.06 -18.08 0.28
CA ASN A 95 -13.42 -18.50 1.53
C ASN A 95 -12.99 -17.25 2.31
N ILE A 96 -13.35 -17.19 3.59
CA ILE A 96 -12.87 -16.13 4.48
C ILE A 96 -11.44 -16.48 4.92
N THR A 97 -10.46 -15.77 4.36
CA THR A 97 -9.05 -15.86 4.70
C THR A 97 -8.45 -14.45 4.66
N MET A 98 -7.22 -14.25 5.16
CA MET A 98 -6.57 -12.94 5.05
C MET A 98 -6.29 -12.52 3.59
N GLY A 99 -6.25 -13.46 2.64
CA GLY A 99 -6.10 -13.16 1.21
C GLY A 99 -4.76 -12.51 0.82
N ILE A 100 -3.77 -12.56 1.71
CA ILE A 100 -2.47 -11.89 1.56
C ILE A 100 -1.62 -12.59 0.50
N LYS A 101 -0.97 -11.80 -0.35
CA LYS A 101 0.01 -12.22 -1.35
C LYS A 101 1.24 -11.33 -1.27
N ASN A 102 2.42 -11.89 -1.53
CA ASN A 102 3.60 -11.06 -1.77
C ASN A 102 3.41 -10.28 -3.07
N THR A 103 3.92 -9.06 -3.12
CA THR A 103 4.01 -8.27 -4.36
C THR A 103 5.44 -7.77 -4.55
N HIS A 104 5.79 -7.39 -5.77
CA HIS A 104 7.08 -6.79 -6.04
C HIS A 104 7.16 -5.41 -5.34
N PRO A 105 8.28 -5.03 -4.72
CA PRO A 105 8.47 -3.71 -4.11
C PRO A 105 8.15 -2.53 -5.04
N HIS A 106 8.37 -2.72 -6.35
CA HIS A 106 8.08 -1.70 -7.38
C HIS A 106 6.59 -1.47 -7.61
N ASP A 107 5.74 -2.39 -7.17
CA ASP A 107 4.29 -2.32 -7.30
C ASP A 107 3.69 -1.94 -5.95
N TRP A 108 4.29 -1.00 -5.22
CA TRP A 108 3.72 -0.53 -3.97
C TRP A 108 2.49 0.33 -4.22
N LEU A 109 2.68 1.42 -4.97
CA LEU A 109 1.67 2.44 -5.23
C LEU A 109 1.32 2.49 -6.71
N GLU A 110 0.03 2.60 -7.02
CA GLU A 110 -0.53 2.57 -8.38
C GLU A 110 -1.26 3.89 -8.64
N ILE A 111 -0.56 4.82 -9.31
CA ILE A 111 -1.14 6.09 -9.76
C ILE A 111 -1.66 5.91 -11.19
N ASP A 112 -2.82 6.48 -11.45
CA ASP A 112 -3.52 6.39 -12.74
C ASP A 112 -4.12 7.73 -13.18
N ASN A 113 -4.82 7.70 -14.31
CA ASN A 113 -5.43 8.88 -14.94
C ASN A 113 -6.59 9.49 -14.16
N GLN A 114 -7.02 8.87 -13.06
CA GLN A 114 -8.01 9.44 -12.16
C GLN A 114 -7.38 10.24 -11.03
N TRP A 115 -6.06 10.44 -11.01
CA TRP A 115 -5.35 11.11 -9.92
C TRP A 115 -5.98 12.45 -9.53
N TYR A 116 -6.30 13.35 -10.47
CA TYR A 116 -6.92 14.65 -10.16
C TYR A 116 -8.26 14.49 -9.43
N LYS A 117 -9.14 13.57 -9.89
CA LYS A 117 -10.42 13.29 -9.24
C LYS A 117 -10.23 12.89 -7.77
N TYR A 118 -9.24 12.02 -7.51
CA TYR A 118 -8.96 11.51 -6.17
C TYR A 118 -8.27 12.57 -5.30
N HIS A 119 -7.26 13.24 -5.86
CA HIS A 119 -6.51 14.30 -5.22
C HIS A 119 -7.44 15.43 -4.76
N ASP A 120 -8.23 15.99 -5.68
CA ASP A 120 -9.07 17.15 -5.38
C ASP A 120 -10.12 16.82 -4.31
N LEU A 121 -10.68 15.61 -4.35
CA LEU A 121 -11.60 15.14 -3.31
C LEU A 121 -10.89 14.95 -1.95
N LYS A 122 -9.67 14.42 -1.94
CA LYS A 122 -8.87 14.27 -0.71
C LYS A 122 -8.51 15.63 -0.12
N VAL A 123 -8.05 16.59 -0.93
CA VAL A 123 -7.73 17.96 -0.47
C VAL A 123 -8.97 18.64 0.10
N LYS A 124 -10.11 18.54 -0.60
CA LYS A 124 -11.39 19.05 -0.10
C LYS A 124 -11.74 18.44 1.26
N ARG A 125 -11.65 17.12 1.41
CA ARG A 125 -11.99 16.43 2.66
C ARG A 125 -11.02 16.73 3.80
N VAL A 126 -9.73 16.91 3.51
CA VAL A 126 -8.76 17.38 4.51
C VAL A 126 -9.17 18.75 5.05
N ALA A 127 -9.55 19.68 4.17
CA ALA A 127 -10.00 21.01 4.57
C ALA A 127 -11.31 20.99 5.37
N GLU A 128 -12.28 20.16 4.97
CA GLU A 128 -13.61 20.10 5.60
C GLU A 128 -13.63 19.31 6.91
N LYS A 129 -12.85 18.23 7.01
CA LYS A 129 -12.94 17.26 8.11
C LYS A 129 -11.77 17.36 9.09
N GLY A 130 -10.61 17.85 8.65
CA GLY A 130 -9.41 18.00 9.49
C GLY A 130 -9.11 16.73 10.30
N GLU A 131 -8.99 16.90 11.63
CA GLU A 131 -8.67 15.81 12.55
C GLU A 131 -9.68 14.65 12.56
N LYS A 132 -10.91 14.85 12.07
CA LYS A 132 -11.91 13.78 11.99
C LYS A 132 -11.53 12.67 11.02
N ASN A 133 -10.67 12.96 10.04
CA ASN A 133 -10.22 12.03 8.99
C ASN A 133 -8.71 11.77 9.01
N MET A 134 -7.95 12.54 9.77
CA MET A 134 -6.50 12.47 9.72
C MET A 134 -5.87 12.96 11.01
N LYS A 135 -4.97 12.16 11.59
CA LYS A 135 -4.23 12.54 12.80
C LYS A 135 -3.05 11.61 13.02
N THR A 136 -1.99 12.13 13.62
CA THR A 136 -0.83 11.38 14.12
C THR A 136 -0.68 11.57 15.63
N LEU A 137 -0.73 10.48 16.39
CA LEU A 137 -0.43 10.52 17.83
C LEU A 137 1.06 10.79 18.08
N PRO A 138 1.44 11.42 19.21
CA PRO A 138 2.83 11.70 19.55
C PRO A 138 3.76 10.48 19.42
N GLN A 139 3.32 9.30 19.87
CA GLN A 139 4.13 8.08 19.80
C GLN A 139 4.39 7.56 18.37
N SER A 140 3.74 8.14 17.35
CA SER A 140 3.84 7.68 15.95
C SER A 140 4.29 8.77 14.99
N GLN A 141 4.74 9.92 15.51
CA GLN A 141 5.33 11.00 14.72
C GLN A 141 6.55 10.50 13.93
N ASP A 142 7.48 9.80 14.59
CA ASP A 142 8.68 9.25 13.93
C ASP A 142 8.32 8.27 12.80
N ALA A 143 7.31 7.41 13.02
CA ALA A 143 6.82 6.48 12.00
C ALA A 143 6.18 7.20 10.81
N ALA A 144 5.42 8.27 11.08
CA ALA A 144 4.79 9.09 10.06
C ALA A 144 5.83 9.83 9.19
N PHE A 145 6.83 10.46 9.80
CA PHE A 145 7.91 11.11 9.06
C PHE A 145 8.82 10.10 8.33
N GLU A 146 9.05 8.93 8.91
CA GLU A 146 9.75 7.83 8.22
C GLU A 146 8.99 7.40 6.96
N LEU A 147 7.66 7.30 7.01
CA LEU A 147 6.85 7.02 5.82
C LEU A 147 6.98 8.13 4.76
N LEU A 148 6.97 9.41 5.17
CA LEU A 148 7.19 10.51 4.23
C LEU A 148 8.57 10.43 3.56
N ASP A 149 9.59 10.00 4.30
CA ASP A 149 10.91 9.74 3.76
C ASP A 149 10.91 8.61 2.73
N GLU A 150 10.21 7.51 2.99
CA GLU A 150 10.04 6.43 2.02
C GLU A 150 9.32 6.93 0.75
N PHE A 151 8.27 7.75 0.88
CA PHE A 151 7.60 8.37 -0.26
C PHE A 151 8.50 9.34 -1.03
N ARG A 152 9.31 10.13 -0.32
CA ARG A 152 10.26 11.08 -0.92
C ARG A 152 11.36 10.39 -1.73
N GLU A 153 11.73 9.16 -1.38
CA GLU A 153 12.66 8.34 -2.18
C GLU A 153 11.92 7.55 -3.29
N TYR A 154 10.73 7.02 -3.02
CA TYR A 154 10.00 6.14 -3.93
C TYR A 154 9.28 6.89 -5.06
N LEU A 155 8.52 7.94 -4.75
CA LEU A 155 7.61 8.59 -5.69
C LEU A 155 8.32 9.30 -6.84
N PRO A 156 9.41 10.07 -6.63
CA PRO A 156 10.11 10.75 -7.72
C PRO A 156 10.79 9.79 -8.70
N GLU A 157 11.21 8.62 -8.22
CA GLU A 157 11.84 7.59 -9.06
C GLU A 157 10.78 6.79 -9.84
N ARG A 158 9.66 6.46 -9.19
CA ARG A 158 8.55 5.73 -9.84
C ARG A 158 7.75 6.60 -10.81
N TYR A 159 7.47 7.85 -10.44
CA TYR A 159 6.60 8.79 -11.16
C TYR A 159 7.30 10.16 -11.32
N PRO A 160 8.42 10.24 -12.07
CA PRO A 160 9.25 11.45 -12.17
C PRO A 160 8.54 12.64 -12.82
N SER A 161 7.49 12.41 -13.62
CA SER A 161 6.65 13.47 -14.18
C SER A 161 5.70 14.10 -13.16
N MET A 162 5.51 13.47 -12.00
CA MET A 162 4.58 13.92 -10.96
C MET A 162 5.29 14.45 -9.72
N PHE A 163 6.43 13.88 -9.35
CA PHE A 163 7.07 14.22 -8.09
C PHE A 163 8.55 14.49 -8.28
N LYS A 164 9.05 15.41 -7.44
CA LYS A 164 10.47 15.73 -7.38
C LYS A 164 10.93 15.73 -5.93
N LYS A 165 12.02 15.01 -5.68
CA LYS A 165 12.71 15.04 -4.40
C LYS A 165 13.40 16.39 -4.23
N ILE A 166 13.17 17.05 -3.10
CA ILE A 166 13.83 18.31 -2.72
C ILE A 166 14.57 18.14 -1.38
N PRO A 167 15.49 19.02 -0.98
CA PRO A 167 16.35 18.80 0.19
C PRO A 167 15.60 18.48 1.48
N LEU A 168 14.52 19.22 1.77
CA LEU A 168 13.77 19.11 3.02
C LEU A 168 12.40 18.42 2.87
N GLY A 169 12.13 17.82 1.71
CA GLY A 169 10.78 17.37 1.42
C GLY A 169 10.58 16.82 0.01
N ILE A 170 9.37 16.98 -0.49
CA ILE A 170 8.93 16.55 -1.81
C ILE A 170 8.05 17.62 -2.45
N GLU A 171 8.20 17.81 -3.76
CA GLU A 171 7.39 18.70 -4.59
C GLU A 171 6.43 17.85 -5.44
N ASN A 172 5.15 18.23 -5.45
CA ASN A 172 4.15 17.71 -6.38
C ASN A 172 4.12 18.61 -7.62
N LEU A 173 4.67 18.12 -8.73
CA LEU A 173 4.81 18.85 -9.99
C LEU A 173 3.46 19.10 -10.70
N GLN A 174 2.41 18.36 -10.33
CA GLN A 174 1.08 18.52 -10.93
C GLN A 174 0.32 19.69 -10.30
N THR A 175 0.53 19.95 -9.02
CA THR A 175 -0.15 21.04 -8.28
C THR A 175 0.77 22.23 -7.99
N GLY A 176 2.09 22.04 -8.08
CA GLY A 176 3.10 23.01 -7.67
C GLY A 176 3.31 23.08 -6.15
N GLU A 177 2.69 22.18 -5.39
CA GLU A 177 2.80 22.17 -3.92
C GLU A 177 4.16 21.64 -3.47
N ILE A 178 4.73 22.31 -2.46
CA ILE A 178 6.02 21.98 -1.86
C ILE A 178 5.79 21.58 -0.40
N PHE A 179 6.18 20.35 -0.05
CA PHE A 179 6.02 19.79 1.29
C PHE A 179 7.38 19.65 1.98
N ASP A 180 7.89 20.73 2.57
CA ASP A 180 9.15 20.77 3.33
C ASP A 180 9.00 20.24 4.76
N TYR A 181 8.52 19.01 4.89
CA TYR A 181 8.19 18.39 6.18
C TYR A 181 9.39 18.13 7.10
N LYS A 182 10.63 18.30 6.62
CA LYS A 182 11.85 18.28 7.44
C LYS A 182 12.29 19.66 7.92
N SER A 183 11.62 20.72 7.49
CA SER A 183 11.91 22.08 7.95
C SER A 183 11.58 22.20 9.44
N PRO A 184 12.39 22.93 10.23
CA PRO A 184 12.04 23.23 11.62
C PRO A 184 10.76 24.07 11.77
N ASN A 185 10.31 24.71 10.67
CA ASN A 185 9.08 25.49 10.63
C ASN A 185 7.86 24.70 10.12
N TRP A 186 7.98 23.38 9.94
CA TRP A 186 6.85 22.56 9.53
C TRP A 186 5.80 22.47 10.66
N ASP A 187 4.57 22.86 10.36
CA ASP A 187 3.49 23.06 11.33
C ASP A 187 2.27 22.17 11.10
N LYS A 188 2.29 21.32 10.07
CA LYS A 188 1.17 20.42 9.74
C LYS A 188 1.40 19.02 10.25
N ASP A 189 0.31 18.29 10.45
CA ASP A 189 0.36 16.84 10.68
C ASP A 189 1.04 16.14 9.48
N PRO A 190 1.98 15.20 9.68
CA PRO A 190 2.67 14.51 8.58
C PRO A 190 1.72 13.76 7.64
N MET A 191 0.56 13.29 8.13
CA MET A 191 -0.43 12.63 7.29
C MET A 191 -1.09 13.58 6.29
N TYR A 192 -1.02 14.90 6.50
CA TYR A 192 -1.46 15.92 5.54
C TYR A 192 -0.76 15.71 4.20
N VAL A 193 0.54 15.48 4.22
CA VAL A 193 1.36 15.28 3.02
C VAL A 193 0.89 14.03 2.26
N THR A 194 0.60 12.94 2.96
CA THR A 194 0.15 11.69 2.31
C THR A 194 -1.15 11.89 1.53
N ALA A 195 -2.05 12.75 2.01
CA ALA A 195 -3.32 13.03 1.35
C ALA A 195 -3.14 13.74 -0.01
N HIS A 196 -2.10 14.56 -0.14
CA HIS A 196 -1.81 15.38 -1.32
C HIS A 196 -0.86 14.69 -2.32
N LEU A 197 -0.18 13.62 -1.93
CA LEU A 197 0.75 12.91 -2.83
C LEU A 197 0.09 11.76 -3.58
N ILE A 198 -0.69 10.91 -2.90
CA ILE A 198 -1.11 9.61 -3.45
C ILE A 198 -2.63 9.43 -3.45
N GLN A 199 -3.14 8.55 -4.31
CA GLN A 199 -4.58 8.22 -4.36
C GLN A 199 -5.03 7.33 -3.19
N ASP A 200 -4.12 6.56 -2.61
CA ASP A 200 -4.38 5.67 -1.48
C ASP A 200 -4.72 6.46 -0.21
N ASP A 201 -5.61 5.90 0.62
CA ASP A 201 -5.68 6.24 2.05
C ASP A 201 -4.56 5.53 2.81
N VAL A 202 -4.11 6.10 3.93
CA VAL A 202 -2.97 5.59 4.70
C VAL A 202 -3.35 5.41 6.17
N ALA A 203 -3.04 4.24 6.72
CA ALA A 203 -3.05 3.98 8.15
C ALA A 203 -1.68 3.43 8.60
N ILE A 204 -1.23 3.87 9.77
CA ILE A 204 -0.01 3.42 10.43
C ILE A 204 -0.43 2.80 11.75
N MET A 205 0.05 1.59 11.99
CA MET A 205 -0.18 0.87 13.22
C MET A 205 1.13 0.62 13.96
N THR A 206 1.19 1.00 15.23
CA THR A 206 2.32 0.71 16.10
C THR A 206 2.00 -0.46 17.03
N GLU A 207 3.02 -1.28 17.31
CA GLU A 207 2.88 -2.39 18.25
C GLU A 207 3.07 -1.89 19.68
N GLU A 208 2.14 -2.24 20.56
CA GLU A 208 2.15 -1.94 21.99
C GLU A 208 2.90 -3.03 22.78
N GLU A 209 3.18 -2.77 24.07
CA GLU A 209 3.91 -3.71 24.94
C GLU A 209 3.23 -5.09 25.10
N ASP A 210 1.91 -5.14 24.96
CA ASP A 210 1.10 -6.37 24.98
C ASP A 210 1.10 -7.11 23.63
N GLY A 211 1.77 -6.57 22.62
CA GLY A 211 1.86 -7.10 21.26
C GLY A 211 0.67 -6.80 20.35
N GLN A 212 -0.32 -6.05 20.82
CA GLN A 212 -1.40 -5.57 19.98
C GLN A 212 -0.92 -4.42 19.09
N TYR A 213 -1.43 -4.38 17.86
CA TYR A 213 -1.17 -3.27 16.94
C TYR A 213 -2.28 -2.25 17.08
N ARG A 214 -1.95 -0.99 17.36
CA ARG A 214 -2.93 0.11 17.53
C ARG A 214 -2.87 1.05 16.33
N PHE A 215 -4.02 1.52 15.85
CA PHE A 215 -4.08 2.53 14.80
C PHE A 215 -3.76 3.91 15.36
N THR A 216 -2.55 4.40 15.13
CA THR A 216 -1.99 5.57 15.83
C THR A 216 -1.64 6.75 14.94
N SER A 217 -1.61 6.56 13.62
CA SER A 217 -1.44 7.66 12.67
C SER A 217 -2.10 7.32 11.34
N GLY A 218 -2.80 8.26 10.69
CA GLY A 218 -3.33 8.01 9.35
C GLY A 218 -4.00 9.21 8.70
N SER A 219 -4.27 9.08 7.40
CA SER A 219 -5.16 9.93 6.61
C SER A 219 -6.12 9.03 5.85
N ILE A 220 -7.39 9.03 6.27
CA ILE A 220 -8.46 8.21 5.70
C ILE A 220 -9.55 9.14 5.16
N GLN A 221 -9.50 9.41 3.86
CA GLN A 221 -10.40 10.32 3.19
C GLN A 221 -11.47 9.59 2.37
N LEU A 222 -11.15 8.43 1.82
CA LEU A 222 -11.95 7.75 0.79
C LEU A 222 -12.42 6.35 1.22
N ALA A 223 -12.51 6.09 2.52
CA ALA A 223 -12.92 4.79 3.07
C ALA A 223 -14.32 4.33 2.63
N GLY A 224 -15.23 5.26 2.28
CA GLY A 224 -16.56 4.99 1.74
C GLY A 224 -17.56 4.35 2.72
N SER A 225 -17.08 3.63 3.73
CA SER A 225 -17.91 2.73 4.55
C SER A 225 -17.59 2.69 6.04
N TRP A 226 -16.56 3.42 6.47
CA TRP A 226 -16.17 3.56 7.86
C TRP A 226 -15.42 4.88 8.05
N ARG A 227 -15.40 5.39 9.29
CA ARG A 227 -14.80 6.69 9.59
C ARG A 227 -13.52 6.52 10.39
N PHE A 228 -12.52 7.34 10.08
CA PHE A 228 -11.26 7.39 10.82
C PHE A 228 -11.48 7.51 12.32
N ARG A 229 -12.25 8.53 12.75
CA ARG A 229 -12.51 8.84 14.16
C ARG A 229 -13.13 7.72 14.98
N ASP A 230 -13.81 6.75 14.36
CA ASP A 230 -14.39 5.62 15.09
C ASP A 230 -13.39 4.49 15.34
N LYS A 231 -12.29 4.48 14.59
CA LYS A 231 -11.26 3.43 14.63
C LYS A 231 -9.91 3.93 15.13
N PHE A 232 -9.69 5.24 15.10
CA PHE A 232 -8.44 5.83 15.53
C PHE A 232 -8.19 5.56 17.02
N ASN A 233 -6.92 5.31 17.36
CA ASN A 233 -6.47 4.94 18.69
C ASN A 233 -7.07 3.65 19.26
N THR A 234 -7.63 2.77 18.41
CA THR A 234 -8.10 1.43 18.81
C THR A 234 -7.17 0.35 18.29
N THR A 235 -7.16 -0.80 18.97
CA THR A 235 -6.34 -1.94 18.53
C THR A 235 -6.93 -2.56 17.27
N LEU A 236 -6.06 -3.17 16.46
CA LEU A 236 -6.43 -3.89 15.25
C LEU A 236 -7.49 -4.96 15.55
N SER A 237 -7.39 -5.61 16.72
CA SER A 237 -8.37 -6.61 17.13
C SER A 237 -9.73 -5.98 17.46
N GLU A 238 -9.76 -4.87 18.20
CA GLU A 238 -11.01 -4.16 18.49
C GLU A 238 -11.65 -3.60 17.22
N ILE A 239 -10.87 -3.09 16.27
CA ILE A 239 -11.37 -2.60 14.98
C ILE A 239 -12.18 -3.70 14.26
N HIS A 240 -11.64 -4.91 14.19
CA HIS A 240 -12.28 -6.01 13.48
C HIS A 240 -13.43 -6.64 14.27
N TYR A 241 -13.27 -6.76 15.60
CA TYR A 241 -14.32 -7.24 16.49
C TYR A 241 -15.54 -6.31 16.45
N ASN A 242 -15.32 -5.01 16.66
CA ASN A 242 -16.39 -4.01 16.66
C ASN A 242 -17.05 -3.89 15.29
N ALA A 243 -16.31 -4.08 14.20
CA ALA A 243 -16.89 -4.09 12.85
C ALA A 243 -17.71 -5.36 12.53
N ASN A 244 -17.82 -6.32 13.45
CA ASN A 244 -18.51 -7.60 13.24
C ASN A 244 -18.00 -8.33 11.99
N VAL A 245 -16.68 -8.35 11.78
CA VAL A 245 -16.09 -9.04 10.63
C VAL A 245 -16.38 -10.55 10.75
N PRO A 246 -17.04 -11.18 9.76
CA PRO A 246 -17.41 -12.59 9.82
C PRO A 246 -16.22 -13.50 10.09
N LYS A 247 -16.39 -14.44 11.02
CA LYS A 247 -15.37 -15.43 11.43
C LYS A 247 -14.04 -14.82 11.91
N TYR A 248 -14.05 -13.56 12.37
CA TYR A 248 -12.83 -12.90 12.84
C TYR A 248 -12.19 -13.64 14.02
N GLU A 249 -12.93 -13.83 15.12
CA GLU A 249 -12.39 -14.46 16.33
C GLU A 249 -11.97 -15.91 16.11
N SER A 250 -12.80 -16.67 15.39
CA SER A 250 -12.59 -18.10 15.18
C SER A 250 -11.48 -18.41 14.19
N ASN A 251 -11.37 -17.66 13.09
CA ASN A 251 -10.52 -18.04 11.96
C ASN A 251 -9.40 -17.03 11.64
N LEU A 252 -9.60 -15.74 11.90
CA LEU A 252 -8.66 -14.70 11.42
C LEU A 252 -7.72 -14.18 12.50
N LYS A 253 -8.23 -13.90 13.72
CA LYS A 253 -7.49 -13.18 14.78
C LYS A 253 -6.08 -13.71 15.00
N LYS A 254 -5.95 -14.98 15.38
CA LYS A 254 -4.65 -15.61 15.66
C LYS A 254 -3.70 -15.60 14.46
N SER A 255 -4.24 -15.78 13.25
CA SER A 255 -3.46 -15.77 12.02
C SER A 255 -2.92 -14.36 11.70
N MET A 256 -3.74 -13.33 11.97
CA MET A 256 -3.41 -11.93 11.75
C MET A 256 -2.39 -11.43 12.78
N GLU A 257 -2.61 -11.69 14.07
CA GLU A 257 -1.63 -11.36 15.13
C GLU A 257 -0.26 -11.96 14.83
N LYS A 258 -0.23 -13.24 14.46
CA LYS A 258 1.00 -13.94 14.07
C LYS A 258 1.62 -13.33 12.81
N PHE A 259 0.82 -12.95 11.82
CA PHE A 259 1.30 -12.34 10.58
C PHE A 259 1.97 -11.00 10.87
N PHE A 260 1.27 -10.08 11.54
CA PHE A 260 1.78 -8.76 11.87
C PHE A 260 3.06 -8.86 12.69
N PHE A 261 3.09 -9.66 13.75
CA PHE A 261 4.28 -9.85 14.59
C PHE A 261 5.50 -10.35 13.80
N ASN A 262 5.33 -11.25 12.83
CA ASN A 262 6.42 -11.84 12.05
C ASN A 262 6.76 -11.07 10.77
N MET A 263 5.99 -10.04 10.41
CA MET A 263 6.26 -9.25 9.23
C MET A 263 7.60 -8.53 9.34
N THR A 264 8.41 -8.58 8.29
CA THR A 264 9.76 -7.99 8.22
C THR A 264 9.78 -6.81 7.24
N PRO A 265 10.72 -5.85 7.36
CA PRO A 265 10.75 -4.66 6.50
C PRO A 265 10.86 -4.94 4.99
N GLU A 266 11.43 -6.09 4.62
CA GLU A 266 11.58 -6.55 3.24
C GLU A 266 10.26 -7.04 2.61
N GLN A 267 9.27 -7.36 3.44
CA GLN A 267 7.99 -7.86 2.97
C GLN A 267 7.07 -6.70 2.60
N LEU A 268 6.74 -6.62 1.32
CA LEU A 268 5.57 -5.92 0.84
C LEU A 268 4.52 -6.96 0.46
N VAL A 269 3.35 -6.86 1.07
CA VAL A 269 2.23 -7.74 0.75
C VAL A 269 1.01 -6.93 0.34
N VAL A 270 0.14 -7.56 -0.43
CA VAL A 270 -1.13 -7.02 -0.86
C VAL A 270 -2.24 -8.00 -0.59
N ARG A 271 -3.42 -7.46 -0.31
CA ARG A 271 -4.69 -8.18 -0.34
C ARG A 271 -5.70 -7.30 -1.05
N TYR A 272 -6.81 -7.92 -1.41
CA TYR A 272 -7.85 -7.25 -2.18
C TYR A 272 -9.19 -7.46 -1.51
N ASN A 273 -9.99 -6.42 -1.54
CA ASN A 273 -11.32 -6.42 -0.98
C ASN A 273 -12.30 -5.78 -1.98
N TYR A 274 -13.58 -6.12 -1.87
CA TYR A 274 -14.60 -5.45 -2.65
C TYR A 274 -15.92 -5.33 -1.89
N SER A 275 -16.70 -4.35 -2.31
CA SER A 275 -18.08 -4.14 -1.90
C SER A 275 -18.87 -3.52 -3.04
N PHE A 276 -20.18 -3.41 -2.86
CA PHE A 276 -21.04 -2.60 -3.72
C PHE A 276 -21.53 -1.39 -2.95
N GLN A 277 -21.76 -0.32 -3.70
CA GLN A 277 -22.34 0.92 -3.23
C GLN A 277 -23.49 1.32 -4.15
N MET A 278 -24.53 1.93 -3.60
CA MET A 278 -25.76 2.28 -4.34
C MET A 278 -25.79 3.76 -4.76
N ASP A 279 -24.63 4.41 -4.76
CA ASP A 279 -24.42 5.79 -5.17
C ASP A 279 -22.96 5.95 -5.62
N ASP A 280 -22.67 7.06 -6.27
CA ASP A 280 -21.38 7.37 -6.89
C ASP A 280 -20.46 8.26 -6.03
N ASN A 281 -20.77 8.43 -4.74
CA ASN A 281 -19.94 9.19 -3.81
C ASN A 281 -18.71 8.38 -3.36
N LEU A 282 -17.55 8.66 -3.94
CA LEU A 282 -16.32 7.91 -3.67
C LEU A 282 -15.90 7.93 -2.19
N ASP A 283 -16.15 9.03 -1.50
CA ASP A 283 -15.71 9.30 -0.14
C ASP A 283 -16.62 8.71 0.94
N TRP A 284 -17.93 8.73 0.73
CA TRP A 284 -18.91 8.21 1.69
C TRP A 284 -20.20 7.72 1.03
N ALA A 285 -20.58 6.47 1.31
CA ALA A 285 -21.78 5.81 0.77
C ALA A 285 -23.09 6.31 1.41
N VAL A 286 -23.47 7.56 1.15
CA VAL A 286 -24.64 8.25 1.74
C VAL A 286 -25.92 7.42 1.58
N SER A 287 -26.17 6.81 0.42
CA SER A 287 -27.41 6.05 0.18
C SER A 287 -27.49 4.78 1.03
N THR A 288 -26.34 4.23 1.43
CA THR A 288 -26.29 2.99 2.20
C THR A 288 -26.21 3.24 3.70
N LEU A 289 -25.52 4.31 4.10
CA LEU A 289 -25.08 4.58 5.47
C LEU A 289 -25.70 5.83 6.09
N GLY A 290 -26.38 6.67 5.30
CA GLY A 290 -26.89 7.97 5.73
C GLY A 290 -25.79 9.02 5.83
N ASP A 291 -26.08 10.12 6.51
CA ASP A 291 -25.12 11.20 6.78
C ASP A 291 -23.88 10.67 7.54
N GLU A 292 -22.70 11.03 7.06
CA GLU A 292 -21.41 10.67 7.65
C GLU A 292 -21.26 11.17 9.09
N GLU A 293 -21.89 12.27 9.47
CA GLU A 293 -21.79 12.85 10.81
C GLU A 293 -22.68 12.14 11.85
N ASN A 294 -23.64 11.30 11.43
CA ASN A 294 -24.54 10.61 12.35
C ASN A 294 -23.85 9.49 13.15
N HIS A 295 -24.16 9.36 14.45
CA HIS A 295 -23.53 8.40 15.36
C HIS A 295 -23.93 6.93 15.12
N THR A 296 -24.96 6.65 14.31
CA THR A 296 -25.53 5.31 14.09
C THR A 296 -25.50 4.89 12.62
N TYR A 297 -24.31 4.94 11.99
CA TYR A 297 -24.13 4.43 10.62
C TYR A 297 -23.89 2.90 10.67
N ARG A 298 -24.95 2.10 10.62
CA ARG A 298 -24.82 0.64 10.41
C ARG A 298 -25.95 0.14 9.55
N PHE A 299 -25.78 0.19 8.23
CA PHE A 299 -26.77 -0.28 7.25
C PHE A 299 -28.23 0.13 7.58
N THR A 300 -28.44 1.20 8.34
CA THR A 300 -29.72 1.62 8.90
C THR A 300 -30.62 2.25 7.85
N GLY A 301 -30.05 2.63 6.70
CA GLY A 301 -30.82 3.08 5.55
C GLY A 301 -31.76 1.98 5.05
N SER A 302 -33.05 2.27 5.03
CA SER A 302 -34.09 1.43 4.39
C SER A 302 -34.01 1.44 2.86
N LEU A 303 -33.15 2.29 2.29
CA LEU A 303 -32.94 2.41 0.87
C LEU A 303 -32.42 1.10 0.28
N LYS A 304 -33.14 0.64 -0.74
CA LYS A 304 -32.74 -0.45 -1.63
C LYS A 304 -32.33 0.13 -2.98
N ALA A 305 -31.45 -0.59 -3.67
CA ALA A 305 -31.09 -0.30 -5.04
C ALA A 305 -32.34 -0.25 -5.93
N GLN A 306 -32.40 0.75 -6.81
CA GLN A 306 -33.53 0.95 -7.73
C GLN A 306 -33.20 0.49 -9.15
N THR A 307 -31.96 0.70 -9.60
CA THR A 307 -31.50 0.35 -10.96
C THR A 307 -30.09 -0.20 -10.91
N ILE A 308 -29.69 -0.96 -11.94
CA ILE A 308 -28.33 -1.50 -12.04
C ILE A 308 -27.28 -0.40 -12.27
N ASP A 309 -27.65 0.68 -12.96
CA ASP A 309 -26.75 1.82 -13.23
C ASP A 309 -26.39 2.60 -11.97
N GLY A 310 -27.22 2.52 -10.93
CA GLY A 310 -26.92 3.08 -9.60
C GLY A 310 -26.00 2.20 -8.75
N ILE A 311 -25.58 1.01 -9.23
CA ILE A 311 -24.69 0.13 -8.49
C ILE A 311 -23.24 0.37 -8.90
N MET A 312 -22.45 0.82 -7.93
CA MET A 312 -21.02 0.99 -8.08
C MET A 312 -20.28 -0.22 -7.52
N TYR A 313 -19.35 -0.76 -8.31
CA TYR A 313 -18.33 -1.68 -7.85
C TYR A 313 -17.20 -0.91 -7.18
N ARG A 314 -16.96 -1.23 -5.90
CA ARG A 314 -15.85 -0.70 -5.13
C ARG A 314 -14.85 -1.82 -4.88
N SER A 315 -13.62 -1.64 -5.34
CA SER A 315 -12.52 -2.56 -5.11
C SER A 315 -11.39 -1.84 -4.38
N GLU A 316 -10.77 -2.50 -3.43
CA GLU A 316 -9.66 -1.95 -2.66
C GLU A 316 -8.45 -2.86 -2.82
N ARG A 317 -7.36 -2.28 -3.29
CA ARG A 317 -6.03 -2.87 -3.19
C ARG A 317 -5.39 -2.35 -1.92
N GLN A 318 -5.15 -3.28 -1.01
CA GLN A 318 -4.69 -2.99 0.33
C GLN A 318 -3.28 -3.51 0.50
N SER A 319 -2.29 -2.62 0.64
CA SER A 319 -0.90 -3.00 0.85
C SER A 319 -0.50 -2.92 2.32
N LEU A 320 0.35 -3.83 2.78
CA LEU A 320 0.95 -3.79 4.10
C LEU A 320 2.47 -3.83 3.96
N ARG A 321 3.16 -3.02 4.76
CA ARG A 321 4.62 -3.01 4.87
C ARG A 321 5.05 -2.62 6.28
N ARG A 322 6.16 -3.19 6.78
CA ARG A 322 6.83 -2.71 8.00
C ARG A 322 7.90 -1.66 7.68
N LEU A 323 7.91 -0.57 8.44
CA LEU A 323 8.96 0.44 8.39
C LEU A 323 10.21 -0.02 9.18
N PRO A 324 11.42 0.13 8.62
CA PRO A 324 12.64 -0.45 9.20
C PRO A 324 13.13 0.25 10.47
N LYS A 325 12.94 1.56 10.62
CA LYS A 325 13.42 2.31 11.79
C LYS A 325 12.42 2.28 12.94
N SER A 326 11.17 2.65 12.69
CA SER A 326 10.11 2.69 13.71
C SER A 326 9.50 1.33 14.01
N GLY A 327 9.56 0.38 13.06
CA GLY A 327 8.88 -0.90 13.18
C GLY A 327 7.38 -0.83 12.97
N ALA A 328 6.81 0.34 12.69
CA ALA A 328 5.38 0.50 12.46
C ALA A 328 4.94 -0.21 11.18
N ILE A 329 3.67 -0.64 11.14
CA ILE A 329 3.06 -1.22 9.95
C ILE A 329 2.28 -0.15 9.21
N VAL A 330 2.65 0.09 7.95
CA VAL A 330 1.95 0.96 7.03
C VAL A 330 0.95 0.13 6.25
N PHE A 331 -0.29 0.61 6.22
CA PHE A 331 -1.41 0.07 5.48
C PHE A 331 -1.90 1.11 4.47
N THR A 332 -1.72 0.85 3.18
CA THR A 332 -2.25 1.72 2.12
C THR A 332 -3.49 1.09 1.51
N ILE A 333 -4.49 1.91 1.16
CA ILE A 333 -5.79 1.48 0.66
C ILE A 333 -6.07 2.23 -0.64
N ARG A 334 -5.71 1.64 -1.78
CA ARG A 334 -6.04 2.15 -3.11
C ARG A 334 -7.46 1.72 -3.48
N THR A 335 -8.39 2.68 -3.50
CA THR A 335 -9.80 2.44 -3.86
C THR A 335 -10.06 2.64 -5.34
N TYR A 336 -10.47 1.60 -6.04
CA TYR A 336 -11.03 1.67 -7.40
C TYR A 336 -12.56 1.70 -7.34
N PHE A 337 -13.17 2.59 -8.13
CA PHE A 337 -14.60 2.86 -8.04
C PHE A 337 -15.20 3.14 -9.41
N LEU A 338 -16.08 2.25 -9.86
CA LEU A 338 -16.66 2.25 -11.21
C LEU A 338 -18.03 1.59 -11.22
N PRO A 339 -18.89 1.86 -12.22
CA PRO A 339 -20.16 1.17 -12.35
C PRO A 339 -19.99 -0.36 -12.42
N LEU A 340 -20.86 -1.10 -11.75
CA LEU A 340 -20.88 -2.56 -11.83
C LEU A 340 -21.12 -3.04 -13.26
N THR A 341 -21.92 -2.30 -14.03
CA THR A 341 -22.18 -2.59 -15.44
C THR A 341 -20.89 -2.61 -16.27
N GLN A 342 -19.95 -1.70 -15.98
CA GLN A 342 -18.67 -1.61 -16.69
C GLN A 342 -17.79 -2.84 -16.45
N ILE A 343 -17.60 -3.27 -15.20
CA ILE A 343 -16.76 -4.46 -14.93
C ILE A 343 -17.40 -5.75 -15.45
N CYS A 344 -18.72 -5.80 -15.56
CA CYS A 344 -19.45 -6.96 -16.10
C CYS A 344 -19.33 -7.11 -17.63
N GLN A 345 -18.78 -6.13 -18.35
CA GLN A 345 -18.47 -6.28 -19.78
C GLN A 345 -17.26 -7.18 -20.00
N GLU A 346 -16.40 -7.33 -19.00
CA GLU A 346 -15.22 -8.19 -19.09
C GLU A 346 -15.62 -9.67 -19.11
N PRO A 347 -15.04 -10.49 -20.01
CA PRO A 347 -15.27 -11.91 -20.05
C PRO A 347 -15.06 -12.60 -18.69
N PHE A 348 -15.91 -13.59 -18.38
CA PHE A 348 -15.93 -14.41 -17.18
C PHE A 348 -16.33 -13.67 -15.88
N VAL A 349 -16.30 -12.34 -15.84
CA VAL A 349 -16.60 -11.56 -14.62
C VAL A 349 -18.01 -11.80 -14.08
N PRO A 350 -19.10 -11.69 -14.86
CA PRO A 350 -20.45 -11.81 -14.33
C PRO A 350 -20.68 -13.16 -13.63
N LYS A 351 -20.31 -14.26 -14.29
CA LYS A 351 -20.48 -15.61 -13.72
C LYS A 351 -19.61 -15.83 -12.48
N ARG A 352 -18.39 -15.31 -12.46
CA ARG A 352 -17.49 -15.42 -11.31
C ARG A 352 -17.99 -14.63 -10.10
N LEU A 353 -18.50 -13.42 -10.34
CA LEU A 353 -19.10 -12.60 -9.29
C LEU A 353 -20.39 -13.21 -8.75
N LEU A 354 -21.28 -13.68 -9.65
CA LEU A 354 -22.51 -14.39 -9.29
C LEU A 354 -22.21 -15.60 -8.40
N ASN A 355 -21.28 -16.46 -8.82
CA ASN A 355 -20.87 -17.62 -8.03
C ASN A 355 -20.27 -17.19 -6.68
N SER A 356 -19.46 -16.12 -6.64
CA SER A 356 -18.92 -15.63 -5.37
C SER A 356 -20.01 -15.21 -4.40
N ILE A 357 -21.03 -14.46 -4.87
CA ILE A 357 -22.12 -13.95 -4.03
C ILE A 357 -22.99 -15.10 -3.53
N ASN A 358 -23.34 -16.05 -4.41
CA ASN A 358 -24.14 -17.23 -4.05
C ASN A 358 -23.45 -18.15 -3.03
N ASN A 359 -22.12 -18.08 -2.91
CA ASN A 359 -21.35 -18.85 -1.94
C ASN A 359 -21.05 -18.09 -0.63
N TRP A 360 -21.55 -16.86 -0.44
CA TRP A 360 -21.40 -16.16 0.84
C TRP A 360 -22.17 -16.85 1.96
N ASP A 361 -21.53 -17.04 3.11
CA ASP A 361 -22.22 -17.44 4.34
C ASP A 361 -23.16 -16.33 4.84
N PRO A 362 -24.19 -16.66 5.66
CA PRO A 362 -25.19 -15.69 6.12
C PRO A 362 -24.61 -14.42 6.75
N ASP A 363 -23.56 -14.56 7.56
CA ASP A 363 -22.88 -13.42 8.21
C ASP A 363 -22.23 -12.50 7.16
N SER A 364 -21.59 -13.07 6.15
CA SER A 364 -21.01 -12.33 5.02
C SER A 364 -22.07 -11.62 4.17
N GLN A 365 -23.24 -12.23 3.99
CA GLN A 365 -24.35 -11.60 3.27
C GLN A 365 -24.87 -10.36 4.00
N VAL A 366 -25.03 -10.44 5.32
CA VAL A 366 -25.43 -9.31 6.16
C VAL A 366 -24.33 -8.24 6.16
N TYR A 367 -23.08 -8.64 6.40
CA TYR A 367 -21.94 -7.73 6.46
C TYR A 367 -21.72 -6.94 5.15
N LYS A 368 -21.98 -7.56 3.99
CA LYS A 368 -21.88 -6.91 2.67
C LYS A 368 -23.19 -6.26 2.20
N GLY A 369 -24.21 -6.21 3.07
CA GLY A 369 -25.48 -5.53 2.80
C GLY A 369 -26.29 -6.16 1.66
N LEU A 370 -26.20 -7.47 1.44
CA LEU A 370 -26.81 -8.18 0.30
C LEU A 370 -28.29 -7.81 0.09
N ILE A 371 -29.05 -7.71 1.18
CA ILE A 371 -30.49 -7.40 1.16
C ILE A 371 -30.84 -6.07 0.47
N LYS A 372 -29.88 -5.14 0.38
CA LYS A 372 -30.09 -3.81 -0.20
C LYS A 372 -30.08 -3.80 -1.71
N TRP A 373 -29.35 -4.72 -2.33
CA TRP A 373 -29.07 -4.66 -3.77
C TRP A 373 -29.30 -5.98 -4.52
N LYS A 374 -29.50 -7.11 -3.82
CA LYS A 374 -29.63 -8.44 -4.44
C LYS A 374 -30.73 -8.52 -5.50
N ASP A 375 -31.85 -7.82 -5.26
CA ASP A 375 -33.05 -7.88 -6.10
C ASP A 375 -32.80 -7.25 -7.49
N ILE A 376 -31.74 -6.44 -7.61
CA ILE A 376 -31.30 -5.81 -8.86
C ILE A 376 -30.04 -6.49 -9.43
N VAL A 377 -29.05 -6.74 -8.57
CA VAL A 377 -27.73 -7.24 -9.01
C VAL A 377 -27.77 -8.71 -9.44
N LEU A 378 -28.48 -9.59 -8.71
CA LEU A 378 -28.46 -11.01 -9.03
C LEU A 378 -29.11 -11.31 -10.40
N PRO A 379 -30.31 -10.80 -10.72
CA PRO A 379 -30.89 -11.01 -12.05
C PRO A 379 -30.00 -10.48 -13.18
N TYR A 380 -29.40 -9.29 -13.00
CA TYR A 380 -28.48 -8.71 -13.97
C TYR A 380 -27.23 -9.60 -14.19
N LEU A 381 -26.64 -10.11 -13.11
CA LEU A 381 -25.48 -11.00 -13.22
C LEU A 381 -25.84 -12.34 -13.87
N GLU A 382 -27.04 -12.88 -13.62
CA GLU A 382 -27.55 -14.08 -14.28
C GLU A 382 -27.71 -13.88 -15.79
N GLU A 383 -28.34 -12.77 -16.20
CA GLU A 383 -28.49 -12.39 -17.61
C GLU A 383 -27.12 -12.26 -18.29
N LYS A 384 -26.21 -11.47 -17.71
CA LYS A 384 -24.88 -11.25 -18.29
C LYS A 384 -24.00 -12.49 -18.28
N ALA A 385 -24.13 -13.34 -17.27
CA ALA A 385 -23.45 -14.62 -17.26
C ALA A 385 -23.93 -15.50 -18.41
N LYS A 386 -25.25 -15.58 -18.64
CA LYS A 386 -25.82 -16.34 -19.76
C LYS A 386 -25.36 -15.80 -21.12
N GLU A 387 -25.41 -14.49 -21.32
CA GLU A 387 -24.92 -13.86 -22.55
C GLU A 387 -23.45 -14.21 -22.84
N GLN A 388 -22.59 -14.16 -21.83
CA GLN A 388 -21.18 -14.51 -21.99
C GLN A 388 -20.96 -16.01 -22.18
N GLU A 389 -21.75 -16.87 -21.51
CA GLU A 389 -21.70 -18.32 -21.70
C GLU A 389 -22.11 -18.71 -23.13
N ASP A 390 -23.14 -18.05 -23.69
CA ASP A 390 -23.58 -18.24 -25.09
C ASP A 390 -22.51 -17.78 -26.11
N GLN A 391 -21.66 -16.81 -25.73
CA GLN A 391 -20.46 -16.41 -26.49
C GLN A 391 -19.27 -17.35 -26.29
N GLY A 392 -19.41 -18.36 -25.42
CA GLY A 392 -18.40 -19.38 -25.16
C GLY A 392 -17.45 -19.08 -24.00
N TYR A 393 -17.70 -18.05 -23.20
CA TYR A 393 -16.95 -17.72 -21.98
C TYR A 393 -17.46 -18.54 -20.77
N THR A 394 -17.16 -19.83 -20.75
CA THR A 394 -17.56 -20.72 -19.67
C THR A 394 -16.51 -20.83 -18.57
N VAL A 395 -16.91 -21.27 -17.38
CA VAL A 395 -16.02 -21.41 -16.20
C VAL A 395 -14.82 -22.32 -16.51
N GLU A 396 -15.01 -23.36 -17.32
CA GLU A 396 -13.96 -24.32 -17.69
C GLU A 396 -12.90 -23.71 -18.61
N LYS A 397 -13.24 -22.65 -19.32
CA LYS A 397 -12.36 -21.93 -20.25
C LYS A 397 -11.69 -20.73 -19.60
N GLU A 398 -12.08 -20.37 -18.38
CA GLU A 398 -11.51 -19.24 -17.66
C GLU A 398 -10.05 -19.53 -17.26
N LYS A 399 -9.12 -18.69 -17.75
CA LYS A 399 -7.74 -18.66 -17.23
C LYS A 399 -7.71 -17.72 -16.04
N LEU A 400 -7.29 -18.20 -14.87
CA LEU A 400 -7.20 -17.38 -13.64
C LEU A 400 -6.00 -16.42 -13.67
N ASN A 401 -5.96 -15.51 -14.65
CA ASN A 401 -4.87 -14.54 -14.89
C ASN A 401 -5.33 -13.08 -14.69
N PHE A 402 -6.21 -12.84 -13.73
CA PHE A 402 -6.77 -11.51 -13.47
C PHE A 402 -5.97 -10.79 -12.38
N PRO A 403 -6.00 -9.45 -12.35
CA PRO A 403 -5.57 -8.70 -11.18
C PRO A 403 -6.53 -9.04 -10.04
N PHE A 404 -6.21 -10.12 -9.32
CA PHE A 404 -6.92 -10.59 -8.13
C PHE A 404 -6.50 -9.84 -6.91
#